data_AF-A0A947ANV2-F1
#
_entry.id   AF-A0A947ANV2-F1
#
_cell.length_a   1.000
_cell.length_b   1.000
_cell.length_c   1.000
_cell.angle_alpha   90.00
_cell.angle_beta   90.00
_cell.angle_gamma   90.00
#
_symmetry.space_group_name_H-M   'P 1'
#
loop_
_entity.id
_entity.type
_entity.pdbx_description
1 polymer ?
#
loop_
_entity_poly.entity_id
_entity_poly.type
_entity_poly.pdbx_seq_one_letter_code
_entity_poly.pdbx_strand_id
1 'polypeptide(L)'
;MNRQIKKVLEYIKNEYKDKAMAGARHYLNVDIGKAALKIGLKSLHDKYKGREVIVSLKEPLPGMKVRIDGRTFTNYAEYADGFAVPQHIAIKAGLPFKKYSANGSMILNYT
;
A
#
# COMPACT_ATOMS: atom_id res chain seq x y z
N MET A 1 -6.13 -5.20 -18.09
CA MET A 1 -6.22 -4.08 -17.12
C MET A 1 -7.53 -4.16 -16.36
N ASN A 2 -7.54 -4.08 -15.03
CA ASN A 2 -8.72 -4.24 -14.19
C ASN A 2 -9.12 -2.88 -13.58
N ARG A 3 -10.25 -2.33 -14.03
CA ARG A 3 -10.75 -1.01 -13.60
C ARG A 3 -11.17 -0.98 -12.13
N GLN A 4 -11.58 -2.11 -11.57
CA GLN A 4 -12.05 -2.18 -10.18
C GLN A 4 -10.86 -2.09 -9.20
N ILE A 5 -9.76 -2.82 -9.46
CA ILE A 5 -8.57 -2.72 -8.60
C ILE A 5 -7.95 -1.32 -8.67
N LYS A 6 -7.95 -0.67 -9.85
CA LYS A 6 -7.53 0.73 -9.98
C LYS A 6 -8.33 1.65 -9.05
N LYS A 7 -9.66 1.52 -9.04
CA LYS A 7 -10.54 2.29 -8.13
C LYS A 7 -10.20 2.07 -6.65
N VAL A 8 -9.90 0.83 -6.25
CA VAL A 8 -9.49 0.53 -4.86
C VAL A 8 -8.17 1.22 -4.51
N LEU A 9 -7.17 1.15 -5.38
CA LEU A 9 -5.87 1.79 -5.16
C LEU A 9 -5.96 3.32 -5.13
N GLU A 10 -6.81 3.91 -5.95
CA GLU A 10 -7.11 5.35 -5.94
C GLU A 10 -7.87 5.76 -4.67
N TYR A 11 -8.81 4.94 -4.20
CA TYR A 11 -9.49 5.15 -2.92
C TYR A 11 -8.51 5.17 -1.76
N ILE A 12 -7.63 4.17 -1.66
CA ILE A 12 -6.59 4.11 -0.62
C ILE A 12 -5.67 5.32 -0.71
N LYS A 13 -5.24 5.70 -1.93
CA LYS A 13 -4.43 6.91 -2.13
C LYS A 13 -5.14 8.14 -1.55
N ASN A 14 -6.42 8.33 -1.88
CA ASN A 14 -7.19 9.49 -1.41
C ASN A 14 -7.41 9.50 0.11
N GLU A 15 -7.54 8.33 0.74
CA GLU A 15 -7.72 8.20 2.20
C GLU A 15 -6.45 8.61 2.98
N TYR A 16 -5.26 8.40 2.41
CA TYR A 16 -3.99 8.62 3.12
C TYR A 16 -3.05 9.67 2.52
N LYS A 17 -3.39 10.29 1.38
CA LYS A 17 -2.51 11.24 0.65
C LYS A 17 -1.90 12.33 1.52
N ASP A 18 -2.63 12.85 2.50
CA ASP A 18 -2.17 13.97 3.33
C ASP A 18 -1.17 13.52 4.40
N LYS A 19 -1.22 12.23 4.75
CA LYS A 19 -0.34 11.56 5.73
C LYS A 19 0.85 10.87 5.07
N ALA A 20 0.77 10.58 3.77
CA ALA A 20 1.77 9.83 3.05
C ALA A 20 2.99 10.69 2.65
N MET A 21 4.17 10.09 2.66
CA MET A 21 5.41 10.70 2.19
C MET A 21 6.37 9.62 1.68
N ALA A 22 6.81 9.75 0.43
CA ALA A 22 7.82 8.87 -0.14
C ALA A 22 9.14 8.95 0.67
N GLY A 23 9.79 7.81 0.85
CA GLY A 23 11.06 7.73 1.58
C GLY A 23 10.94 7.84 3.11
N ALA A 24 9.72 7.99 3.66
CA ALA A 24 9.53 7.95 5.10
C ALA A 24 9.84 6.57 5.70
N ARG A 25 10.11 6.55 7.00
CA ARG A 25 10.47 5.31 7.74
C ARG A 25 9.30 4.67 8.44
N HIS A 26 8.20 5.38 8.62
CA HIS A 26 6.96 4.84 9.16
C HIS A 26 6.13 4.30 8.02
N TYR A 27 5.49 3.16 8.21
CA TYR A 27 4.55 2.67 7.20
C TYR A 27 3.36 1.96 7.81
N LEU A 28 2.30 1.90 7.02
CA LEU A 28 1.03 1.26 7.33
C LEU A 28 0.70 0.25 6.24
N ASN A 29 0.24 -0.93 6.66
CA ASN A 29 -0.32 -1.92 5.75
C ASN A 29 -1.83 -1.70 5.63
N VAL A 30 -2.29 -1.37 4.43
CA VAL A 30 -3.71 -1.19 4.13
C VAL A 30 -4.19 -2.38 3.31
N ASP A 31 -5.03 -3.21 3.92
CA ASP A 31 -5.63 -4.38 3.24
C ASP A 31 -6.52 -3.92 2.07
N ILE A 32 -6.15 -4.34 0.86
CA ILE A 32 -6.84 -4.03 -0.40
C ILE A 32 -8.25 -4.62 -0.40
N GLY A 33 -8.43 -5.84 0.13
CA GLY A 33 -9.73 -6.49 0.22
C GLY A 33 -10.68 -5.75 1.17
N LYS A 34 -10.19 -5.25 2.31
CA LYS A 34 -10.98 -4.41 3.23
C LYS A 34 -11.35 -3.07 2.58
N ALA A 35 -10.40 -2.42 1.91
CA ALA A 35 -10.67 -1.18 1.16
C ALA A 35 -11.69 -1.40 0.03
N ALA A 36 -11.61 -2.53 -0.68
CA ALA A 36 -12.58 -2.90 -1.70
C ALA A 36 -14.00 -3.06 -1.12
N LEU A 37 -14.12 -3.67 0.05
CA LEU A 37 -15.39 -3.86 0.74
C LEU A 37 -16.01 -2.52 1.16
N LYS A 38 -15.20 -1.56 1.65
CA LYS A 38 -15.66 -0.20 1.98
C LYS A 38 -16.28 0.54 0.80
N ILE A 39 -15.83 0.26 -0.43
CA ILE A 39 -16.35 0.90 -1.65
C ILE A 39 -17.34 0.00 -2.43
N GLY A 40 -17.87 -1.05 -1.81
CA GLY A 40 -18.91 -1.92 -2.38
C GLY A 40 -18.44 -3.00 -3.35
N LEU A 41 -17.14 -3.25 -3.46
CA LEU A 41 -16.56 -4.23 -4.40
C LEU A 41 -16.30 -5.58 -3.73
N LYS A 42 -17.38 -6.29 -3.35
CA LYS A 42 -17.30 -7.57 -2.60
C LYS A 42 -16.48 -8.65 -3.32
N SER A 43 -16.56 -8.76 -4.65
CA SER A 43 -15.77 -9.74 -5.41
C SER A 43 -14.26 -9.50 -5.35
N LEU A 44 -13.83 -8.25 -5.13
CA LEU A 44 -12.42 -7.92 -4.92
C LEU A 44 -11.98 -8.17 -3.48
N HIS A 45 -12.91 -8.12 -2.51
CA HIS A 45 -12.60 -8.48 -1.13
C HIS A 45 -12.02 -9.88 -1.06
N ASP A 46 -12.77 -10.89 -1.53
CA ASP A 46 -12.34 -12.29 -1.43
C ASP A 46 -11.03 -12.55 -2.20
N LYS A 47 -10.86 -11.86 -3.33
CA LYS A 47 -9.69 -12.01 -4.19
C LYS A 47 -8.41 -11.38 -3.63
N TYR A 48 -8.52 -10.28 -2.90
CA TYR A 48 -7.39 -9.48 -2.42
C TYR A 48 -7.33 -9.38 -0.88
N LYS A 49 -8.10 -10.18 -0.16
CA LYS A 49 -8.01 -10.31 1.30
C LYS A 49 -6.58 -10.68 1.71
N GLY A 50 -6.01 -9.94 2.65
CA GLY A 50 -4.62 -10.11 3.08
C GLY A 50 -3.56 -9.65 2.07
N ARG A 51 -3.96 -9.03 0.94
CA ARG A 51 -3.05 -8.30 0.06
C ARG A 51 -3.06 -6.84 0.47
N GLU A 52 -1.88 -6.25 0.58
CA GLU A 52 -1.74 -4.97 1.27
C GLU A 52 -1.07 -3.92 0.37
N VAL A 53 -1.52 -2.67 0.53
CA VAL A 53 -0.80 -1.48 0.10
C VAL A 53 0.07 -1.02 1.26
N ILE A 54 1.33 -0.76 0.99
CA ILE A 54 2.27 -0.15 1.91
C ILE A 54 2.16 1.35 1.74
N VAL A 55 1.78 2.05 2.81
CA VAL A 55 1.71 3.50 2.84
C VAL A 55 2.83 4.01 3.74
N SER A 56 3.82 4.70 3.16
CA SER A 56 4.88 5.37 3.92
C SER A 56 4.33 6.66 4.52
N LEU A 57 4.36 6.81 5.85
CA LEU A 57 3.72 7.89 6.60
C LEU A 57 4.74 8.94 7.06
N LYS A 58 4.33 10.22 7.04
CA LYS A 58 5.11 11.36 7.56
C LYS A 58 5.45 11.23 9.04
N GLU A 59 4.46 10.82 9.82
CA GLU A 59 4.55 10.71 11.28
C GLU A 59 4.09 9.31 11.74
N PRO A 60 4.67 8.79 12.83
CA PRO A 60 4.19 7.54 13.43
C PRO A 60 2.77 7.72 14.00
N LEU A 61 1.97 6.66 14.01
CA LEU A 61 0.74 6.59 14.81
C LEU A 61 0.91 5.53 15.93
N PRO A 62 0.08 5.53 16.98
CA PRO A 62 0.24 4.64 18.15
C PRO A 62 0.08 3.14 17.79
N GLY A 63 0.88 2.23 18.40
CA GLY A 63 0.76 0.77 18.24
C GLY A 63 2.03 -0.01 17.83
N MET A 64 3.17 0.22 18.50
CA MET A 64 4.50 -0.14 18.00
C MET A 64 4.79 -1.65 17.74
N LYS A 65 5.33 -1.97 16.55
CA LYS A 65 6.37 -3.00 16.31
C LYS A 65 7.41 -2.49 15.29
N VAL A 66 8.69 -2.58 15.64
CA VAL A 66 9.77 -1.86 14.95
C VAL A 66 10.66 -2.80 14.14
N ARG A 67 11.03 -2.33 12.92
CA ARG A 67 12.10 -2.82 12.04
C ARG A 67 11.77 -4.03 11.16
N ILE A 68 11.32 -3.75 9.92
CA ILE A 68 11.27 -4.72 8.83
C ILE A 68 12.45 -4.47 7.88
N ASP A 69 13.13 -5.57 7.51
CA ASP A 69 14.16 -5.58 6.48
C ASP A 69 13.52 -5.22 5.13
N GLY A 70 14.06 -4.19 4.47
CA GLY A 70 13.58 -3.72 3.17
C GLY A 70 13.57 -4.80 2.07
N ARG A 71 14.32 -5.89 2.25
CA ARG A 71 14.28 -7.09 1.38
C ARG A 71 12.88 -7.74 1.33
N THR A 72 12.05 -7.52 2.33
CA THR A 72 10.66 -7.97 2.38
C THR A 72 9.82 -7.39 1.23
N PHE A 73 10.21 -6.21 0.72
CA PHE A 73 9.49 -5.50 -0.36
C PHE A 73 10.10 -5.73 -1.74
N THR A 74 10.76 -6.87 -1.94
CA THR A 74 11.27 -7.27 -3.27
C THR A 74 10.10 -7.37 -4.25
N ASN A 75 10.24 -6.79 -5.45
CA ASN A 75 9.21 -6.71 -6.49
C ASN A 75 7.95 -5.92 -6.10
N TYR A 76 8.11 -4.87 -5.28
CA TYR A 76 7.07 -3.87 -5.08
C TYR A 76 7.21 -2.73 -6.09
N ALA A 77 6.06 -2.15 -6.42
CA ALA A 77 5.89 -1.04 -7.33
C ALA A 77 5.25 0.12 -6.57
N GLU A 78 5.87 1.30 -6.68
CA GLU A 78 5.33 2.54 -6.15
C GLU A 78 4.48 3.20 -7.23
N TYR A 79 3.16 3.26 -7.00
CA TYR A 79 2.18 3.76 -7.97
C TYR A 79 1.74 5.21 -7.68
N ALA A 80 2.07 5.71 -6.49
CA ALA A 80 1.93 7.10 -6.07
C ALA A 80 2.95 7.36 -4.96
N ASP A 81 3.30 8.62 -4.70
CA ASP A 81 4.36 8.94 -3.73
C ASP A 81 4.03 8.43 -2.32
N GLY A 82 4.86 7.51 -1.83
CA GLY A 82 4.65 6.86 -0.55
C GLY A 82 3.63 5.71 -0.57
N PHE A 83 3.16 5.27 -1.73
CA PHE A 83 2.22 4.14 -1.88
C PHE A 83 2.82 3.03 -2.74
N ALA A 84 3.08 1.88 -2.12
CA ALA A 84 3.65 0.72 -2.79
C ALA A 84 2.76 -0.52 -2.68
N VAL A 85 2.75 -1.34 -3.74
CA VAL A 85 2.05 -2.63 -3.80
C VAL A 85 2.93 -3.66 -4.47
N PRO A 86 2.68 -4.97 -4.31
CA PRO A 86 3.28 -5.97 -5.17
C PRO A 86 3.11 -5.62 -6.65
N GLN A 87 4.19 -5.66 -7.42
CA GLN A 87 4.25 -5.15 -8.80
C GLN A 87 3.17 -5.76 -9.71
N HIS A 88 2.85 -7.05 -9.54
CA HIS A 88 1.80 -7.71 -10.31
C HIS A 88 0.40 -7.10 -10.10
N ILE A 89 0.14 -6.48 -8.94
CA ILE A 89 -1.11 -5.76 -8.65
C ILE A 89 -1.12 -4.41 -9.38
N ALA A 90 -0.01 -3.67 -9.35
CA ALA A 90 0.14 -2.42 -10.10
C ALA A 90 -0.05 -2.64 -11.61
N ILE A 91 0.55 -3.69 -12.17
CA ILE A 91 0.37 -4.11 -13.57
C ILE A 91 -1.11 -4.43 -13.85
N LYS A 92 -1.77 -5.20 -12.98
CA LYS A 92 -3.19 -5.53 -13.14
C LYS A 92 -4.08 -4.29 -13.12
N ALA A 93 -3.76 -3.30 -12.27
CA ALA A 93 -4.46 -2.02 -12.21
C ALA A 93 -4.19 -1.13 -13.42
N GLY A 94 -3.06 -1.33 -14.10
CA GLY A 94 -2.61 -0.49 -15.21
C GLY A 94 -2.35 0.95 -14.78
N LEU A 95 -1.90 1.13 -13.54
CA LEU A 95 -1.39 2.41 -13.07
C LEU A 95 0.06 2.57 -13.52
N PRO A 96 0.52 3.79 -13.82
CA PRO A 96 1.96 4.05 -13.92
C PRO A 96 2.60 3.76 -12.57
N PHE A 97 3.79 3.16 -12.58
CA PHE A 97 4.54 2.88 -11.37
C PHE A 97 6.04 2.94 -11.62
N LYS A 98 6.79 3.20 -10.55
CA LYS A 98 8.25 3.03 -10.49
C LYS A 98 8.60 1.86 -9.57
N LYS A 99 9.84 1.36 -9.65
CA LYS A 99 10.31 0.32 -8.72
C LYS A 99 10.33 0.91 -7.30
N TYR A 100 9.70 0.22 -6.36
CA TYR A 100 9.75 0.64 -4.96
C TYR A 100 11.10 0.24 -4.36
N SER A 101 11.74 1.18 -3.68
CA SER A 101 12.95 0.93 -2.88
C SER A 101 12.63 1.23 -1.43
N ALA A 102 12.52 0.18 -0.63
CA ALA A 102 12.35 0.32 0.81
C ALA A 102 13.62 0.88 1.45
N ASN A 103 13.45 1.65 2.52
CA ASN A 103 14.56 2.03 3.39
C ASN A 103 15.15 0.77 4.06
N GLY A 104 16.45 0.79 4.35
CA GLY A 104 17.13 -0.33 5.04
C GLY A 104 16.59 -0.63 6.44
N SER A 105 15.70 0.22 6.97
CA SER A 105 14.90 -0.06 8.16
C SER A 105 13.58 0.70 8.07
N MET A 106 12.47 -0.03 8.20
CA MET A 106 11.12 0.53 8.21
C MET A 106 10.37 0.13 9.49
N ILE A 107 9.52 1.01 10.01
CA ILE A 107 8.71 0.84 11.23
C ILE A 107 7.27 0.59 10.82
N LEU A 108 6.78 -0.62 11.06
CA LEU A 108 5.39 -0.97 10.80
C LEU A 108 4.53 -0.40 11.91
N ASN A 109 3.50 0.31 11.53
CA ASN A 109 2.44 0.60 12.47
C ASN A 109 1.28 -0.39 12.27
N TYR A 110 0.85 -1.00 13.37
CA TYR A 110 -0.33 -1.86 13.40
C TYR A 110 -1.23 -1.37 14.54
N THR A 111 -2.51 -1.15 14.23
CA THR A 111 -3.54 -0.96 15.26
C THR A 111 -3.95 -2.30 15.84
#